data_AF-A0A6L3AAV2-F1
#
_entry.id   AF-A0A6L3AAV2-F1
#
_cell.length_a   1.000
_cell.length_b   1.000
_cell.length_c   1.000
_cell.angle_alpha   90.00
_cell.angle_beta   90.00
_cell.angle_gamma   90.00
#
_symmetry.space_group_name_H-M   'P 1'
#
loop_
_entity.id
_entity.type
_entity.pdbx_description
1 polymer ?
#
loop_
_entity_poly.entity_id
_entity_poly.type
_entity_poly.pdbx_seq_one_letter_code
_entity_poly.pdbx_strand_id
1 'polypeptide(L)'
;MAARRVARFQREFDVTVTWWPFELHPETPREGRDVDELLRRTGRGRAYSDHLRAYASEAGITLASNRWLANSHRAMISITRRPPQFQRVSM
;
A
#
# COMPACT_ATOMS: atom_id res chain seq x y z
N MET A 1 2.89 2.92 -5.08
CA MET A 1 3.28 2.29 -6.36
C MET A 1 2.07 1.77 -7.13
N ALA A 2 1.32 0.79 -6.60
CA ALA A 2 0.17 0.19 -7.28
C ALA A 2 -0.89 1.21 -7.73
N ALA A 3 -1.33 2.11 -6.84
CA ALA A 3 -2.33 3.13 -7.18
C ALA A 3 -1.94 4.03 -8.37
N ARG A 4 -0.65 4.42 -8.50
CA ARG A 4 -0.19 5.20 -9.66
C ARG A 4 -0.21 4.40 -10.96
N ARG A 5 0.17 3.12 -10.90
CA ARG A 5 0.12 2.22 -12.06
C ARG A 5 -1.32 1.96 -12.49
N VAL A 6 -2.23 1.75 -11.54
CA VAL A 6 -3.68 1.63 -11.80
C VAL A 6 -4.23 2.91 -12.42
N ALA A 7 -3.87 4.09 -11.90
CA ALA A 7 -4.30 5.37 -12.48
C ALA A 7 -3.77 5.59 -13.91
N ARG A 8 -2.56 5.10 -14.22
CA ARG A 8 -2.03 5.10 -15.60
C ARG A 8 -2.85 4.14 -16.47
N PHE A 9 -3.11 2.93 -15.99
CA PHE A 9 -3.88 1.91 -16.71
C PHE A 9 -5.31 2.38 -17.04
N GLN A 10 -6.00 3.05 -16.11
CA GLN A 10 -7.33 3.63 -16.35
C GLN A 10 -7.33 4.77 -17.40
N ARG A 11 -6.19 5.42 -17.66
CA ARG A 11 -6.09 6.42 -18.74
C ARG A 11 -5.80 5.78 -20.09
N GLU A 12 -5.11 4.65 -20.09
CA GLU A 12 -4.73 3.93 -21.31
C GLU A 12 -5.86 3.00 -21.80
N PHE A 13 -6.75 2.56 -20.91
CA PHE A 13 -7.80 1.59 -21.20
C PHE A 13 -9.12 1.96 -20.52
N ASP A 14 -10.25 1.66 -21.18
CA ASP A 14 -11.59 1.84 -20.62
C ASP A 14 -11.91 0.73 -19.61
N VAL A 15 -11.45 0.92 -18.36
CA VAL A 15 -11.65 -0.03 -17.27
C VAL A 15 -12.20 0.65 -16.02
N THR A 16 -13.15 -0.04 -15.37
CA THR A 16 -13.66 0.38 -14.07
C THR A 16 -12.87 -0.31 -12.95
N VAL A 17 -12.36 0.48 -12.00
CA VAL A 17 -11.60 -0.02 -10.86
C VAL A 17 -12.43 0.06 -9.58
N THR A 18 -12.48 -1.04 -8.84
CA THR A 18 -13.06 -1.09 -7.49
C THR A 18 -11.94 -1.39 -6.49
N TRP A 19 -11.79 -0.53 -5.47
CA TRP A 19 -10.80 -0.69 -4.42
C TRP A 19 -11.40 -1.40 -3.20
N TRP A 20 -10.77 -2.50 -2.78
CA TRP A 20 -11.13 -3.24 -1.58
C TRP A 20 -10.02 -3.10 -0.54
N PRO A 21 -10.31 -2.56 0.66
CA PRO A 21 -9.31 -2.48 1.70
C PRO A 21 -9.04 -3.87 2.28
N PHE A 22 -7.78 -4.12 2.66
CA PHE A 22 -7.32 -5.38 3.25
C PHE A 22 -6.21 -5.11 4.28
N GLU A 23 -6.22 -5.82 5.40
CA GLU A 23 -5.15 -5.76 6.40
C GLU A 23 -4.13 -6.87 6.17
N LEU A 24 -2.87 -6.49 5.96
CA LEU A 24 -1.78 -7.45 5.86
C LEU A 24 -1.43 -8.07 7.23
N HIS A 25 -1.50 -7.26 8.29
CA HIS A 25 -1.10 -7.63 9.65
C HIS A 25 -2.14 -7.18 10.68
N PRO A 26 -3.35 -7.79 10.71
CA PRO A 26 -4.40 -7.47 11.68
C PRO A 26 -3.96 -7.69 13.14
N GLU A 27 -2.93 -8.50 13.37
CA GLU A 27 -2.30 -8.75 14.67
C GLU A 27 -1.40 -7.61 15.17
N THR A 28 -1.10 -6.60 14.34
CA THR A 28 -0.24 -5.48 14.74
C THR A 28 -0.85 -4.75 15.95
N PRO A 29 -0.11 -4.46 17.03
CA PRO A 29 -0.63 -3.71 18.17
C PRO A 29 -1.21 -2.35 17.76
N ARG A 30 -2.14 -1.82 18.55
CA ARG A 30 -2.79 -0.53 18.27
C ARG A 30 -1.78 0.62 18.15
N GLU A 31 -0.71 0.57 18.93
CA GLU A 31 0.37 1.55 18.97
C GLU A 31 1.34 1.41 17.78
N GLY A 32 1.21 0.34 16.99
CA GLY A 32 2.17 -0.08 15.98
C GLY A 32 3.30 -0.92 16.56
N ARG A 33 4.34 -1.16 15.75
CA ARG A 33 5.55 -1.87 16.17
C ARG A 33 6.75 -1.53 15.27
N ASP A 34 7.95 -1.89 15.70
CA ASP A 34 9.13 -1.77 14.82
C ASP A 34 9.06 -2.82 13.68
N VAL A 35 9.35 -2.38 12.46
CA VAL A 35 9.35 -3.23 11.25
C VAL A 35 10.37 -4.37 11.35
N ASP A 36 11.49 -4.18 12.04
CA ASP A 36 12.51 -5.23 12.22
C ASP A 36 11.98 -6.43 13.00
N GLU A 37 11.03 -6.23 13.92
CA GLU A 37 10.43 -7.34 14.66
C GLU A 37 9.69 -8.31 13.72
N LEU A 38 9.15 -7.79 12.62
CA LEU A 38 8.51 -8.57 11.57
C LEU A 38 9.55 -9.17 10.61
N LEU A 39 10.50 -8.33 10.14
CA LEU A 39 11.47 -8.72 9.11
C LEU A 39 12.55 -9.71 9.61
N ARG A 40 12.96 -9.62 10.88
CA ARG A 40 13.96 -10.53 11.49
C ARG A 40 13.59 -11.99 11.33
N ARG A 41 12.29 -12.31 11.30
CA ARG A 41 11.78 -13.69 11.16
C ARG A 41 12.06 -14.29 9.77
N THR A 42 12.41 -13.47 8.77
CA THR A 42 12.51 -13.90 7.36
C THR A 42 13.91 -13.84 6.78
N GLY A 43 14.84 -13.07 7.36
CA GLY A 43 16.18 -12.85 6.81
C GLY A 43 16.24 -12.11 5.46
N ARG A 44 15.10 -11.64 4.92
CA ARG A 44 14.97 -11.09 3.55
C ARG A 44 14.83 -9.57 3.47
N GLY A 45 14.95 -8.86 4.60
CA GLY A 45 14.62 -7.44 4.69
C GLY A 45 15.37 -6.54 3.71
N ARG A 46 16.66 -6.81 3.45
CA ARG A 46 17.50 -6.00 2.53
C ARG A 46 17.08 -6.16 1.08
N ALA A 47 17.01 -7.40 0.59
CA ALA A 47 16.60 -7.68 -0.80
C ALA A 47 15.19 -7.14 -1.10
N TYR A 48 14.26 -7.26 -0.15
CA TYR A 48 12.92 -6.70 -0.29
C TYR A 48 12.93 -5.17 -0.36
N SER A 49 13.72 -4.51 0.49
CA SER A 49 13.85 -3.05 0.51
C SER A 49 14.46 -2.51 -0.80
N ASP A 50 15.46 -3.19 -1.34
CA ASP A 50 16.12 -2.77 -2.58
C ASP A 50 15.17 -2.91 -3.78
N HIS A 51 14.40 -4.00 -3.86
CA HIS A 51 13.33 -4.13 -4.87
C HIS A 51 12.27 -3.03 -4.76
N LEU A 52 11.82 -2.70 -3.55
CA LEU A 52 10.81 -1.65 -3.36
C LEU A 52 11.34 -0.27 -3.81
N ARG A 53 12.61 0.04 -3.56
CA ARG A 53 13.24 1.28 -4.03
C ARG A 53 13.35 1.35 -5.55
N ALA A 54 13.69 0.23 -6.20
CA ALA A 54 13.72 0.17 -7.66
C ALA A 54 12.34 0.47 -8.26
N TYR A 55 11.28 -0.19 -7.77
CA TYR A 55 9.91 0.09 -8.21
C TYR A 55 9.44 1.52 -7.91
N ALA A 56 9.93 2.10 -6.82
CA ALA A 56 9.65 3.48 -6.46
C ALA A 56 10.19 4.47 -7.49
N SER A 57 11.45 4.28 -7.86
CA SER A 57 12.14 5.06 -8.89
C SER A 57 11.40 5.00 -10.22
N GLU A 58 11.07 3.80 -10.70
CA GLU A 58 10.32 3.59 -11.95
C GLU A 58 8.95 4.30 -11.97
N ALA A 59 8.30 4.39 -10.81
CA ALA A 59 6.98 5.02 -10.69
C ALA A 59 7.03 6.53 -10.38
N GLY A 60 8.23 7.12 -10.29
CA GLY A 60 8.45 8.51 -9.91
C GLY A 60 7.89 8.83 -8.51
N ILE A 61 8.00 7.90 -7.57
CA ILE A 61 7.54 8.05 -6.18
C ILE A 61 8.75 7.99 -5.25
N THR A 62 8.86 8.96 -4.35
CA THR A 62 9.82 8.91 -3.25
C THR A 62 9.29 7.98 -2.15
N LEU A 63 10.02 6.90 -1.88
CA LEU A 63 9.70 5.98 -0.78
C LEU A 63 10.31 6.53 0.51
N ALA A 64 9.47 7.04 1.41
CA ALA A 64 9.91 7.39 2.76
C ALA A 64 10.21 6.10 3.55
N SER A 65 11.39 6.03 4.16
CA SER A 65 11.74 4.92 5.05
C SER A 65 11.13 5.18 6.42
N ASN A 66 9.99 4.55 6.73
CA ASN A 66 9.48 4.49 8.09
C ASN A 66 9.83 3.12 8.69
N ARG A 67 10.55 3.13 9.82
CA ARG A 67 10.85 1.90 10.58
C ARG A 67 9.71 1.50 11.51
N TRP A 68 8.70 2.34 11.67
CA TRP A 68 7.52 2.06 12.47
C TRP A 68 6.37 1.57 11.58
N LEU A 69 5.93 0.34 11.82
CA LEU A 69 4.76 -0.25 11.17
C LEU A 69 3.49 0.19 11.91
N ALA A 70 2.64 0.96 11.23
CA ALA A 70 1.35 1.37 11.76
C ALA A 70 0.32 0.23 11.69
N ASN A 71 -0.58 0.19 12.67
CA ASN A 71 -1.80 -0.60 12.59
C ASN A 71 -2.83 0.09 11.66
N SER A 72 -3.26 -0.62 10.62
CA SER A 72 -4.18 -0.11 9.59
C SER A 72 -5.67 -0.15 9.99
N HIS A 73 -6.02 -0.77 11.11
CA HIS A 73 -7.39 -1.19 11.40
C HIS A 73 -8.36 -0.02 11.45
N ARG A 74 -7.97 1.07 12.12
CA ARG A 74 -8.81 2.28 12.20
C ARG A 74 -8.97 2.97 10.83
N ALA A 75 -7.91 2.98 10.03
CA ALA A 75 -7.97 3.52 8.67
C ALA A 75 -8.89 2.66 7.79
N MET A 76 -8.83 1.34 7.92
CA MET A 76 -9.68 0.41 7.18
C MET A 76 -11.17 0.58 7.52
N ILE A 77 -11.54 0.59 8.80
CA ILE A 77 -12.94 0.78 9.20
C ILE A 77 -13.51 2.09 8.64
N SER A 78 -12.69 3.15 8.58
CA SER A 78 -13.12 4.43 8.02
C SER A 78 -13.44 4.35 6.51
N ILE A 79 -12.77 3.46 5.78
CA ILE A 79 -12.99 3.23 4.34
C ILE A 79 -14.24 2.38 4.13
N THR A 80 -14.42 1.31 4.91
CA THR A 80 -15.59 0.39 4.78
C THR A 80 -16.92 1.07 5.12
N ARG A 81 -16.90 2.14 5.94
CA ARG A 81 -18.07 2.96 6.24
C ARG A 81 -18.46 3.92 5.11
N ARG A 82 -17.67 4.02 4.05
CA ARG A 82 -17.99 4.77 2.83
C ARG A 82 -18.39 3.78 1.73
N PRO A 83 -19.38 4.09 0.89
CA PRO A 83 -19.65 3.28 -0.29
C PRO A 83 -18.37 3.17 -1.15
N PRO A 84 -18.13 2.03 -1.83
CA PRO A 84 -16.93 1.84 -2.65
C PRO A 84 -16.82 3.00 -3.63
N GLN A 85 -15.67 3.67 -3.63
CA GLN A 85 -15.43 4.81 -4.50
C GLN A 85 -15.15 4.30 -5.91
N PHE A 86 -16.15 4.40 -6.79
CA PHE A 86 -15.96 4.18 -8.21
C PHE A 86 -15.23 5.40 -8.79
N GLN A 87 -13.92 5.27 -9.03
CA GLN A 87 -13.19 6.28 -9.78
C GLN A 87 -13.36 6.00 -11.28
N ARG A 88 -14.29 6.73 -11.90
CA ARG A 88 -14.39 6.84 -13.35
C ARG A 88 -13.64 8.09 -13.79
N VAL A 89 -12.63 7.94 -14.63
CA VAL A 89 -11.96 9.06 -15.29
C VAL A 89 -12.74 9.31 -16.58
N SER A 90 -13.46 10.42 -16.66
CA SER A 90 -14.10 10.85 -17.92
C SER A 90 -13.02 11.39 -18.86
N MET A 91 -13.07 10.98 -20.13
CA MET A 91 -12.26 11.51 -21.24
C MET A 91 -12.45 13.02 -21.40
#